data_AF-A0A343THZ0-F1
#
_entry.id   AF-A0A343THZ0-F1
#
_cell.length_a   1.000
_cell.length_b   1.000
_cell.length_c   1.000
_cell.angle_alpha   90.00
_cell.angle_beta   90.00
_cell.angle_gamma   90.00
#
_symmetry.space_group_name_H-M   'P 1'
#
loop_
_entity.id
_entity.type
_entity.pdbx_description
1 polymer ?
#
loop_
_entity_poly.entity_id
_entity_poly.type
_entity_poly.pdbx_seq_one_letter_code
_entity_poly.pdbx_strand_id
1 'polypeptide(L)'
;MNTLLWVLAGILAYTFAAMALRNRGYLPDSVRVSGPLMTVHTKRGREFLTRLSRPKRFWRAVSNVGLGLALVAMAGAFLMLVGQAFMILESPPDSAIAGGPQNVLVIPGVNEFLPLEVAPEIVIGLLVGLVVHEGGHGLLCRVEDIDIESMGVVLLAFIPLGAFVQPDEESAQAASRGARSRMFAAGVTNNIIVTILAFGLLFGPVAGAIAVSPGAAVGGVYPGSAADNAGIETGDRIVAVEGVDVDSNADLYAALDDIEDRTITVTLADGDERIETSVERSLLVTTLVADSPFAARGERAGLSINDTVTAVDGTDVRTEAELRNAIGDDHVATFETDDGETATGPVGALVAATDDGPLAAADAPTDRRFVVAEIGDARVYDHRDVNRALEPYDPGDTVEVETYVPDEEGSWDESDEETFTVTLGENPDRGGAFLGVSSARGFSGVAVDSVGVRSYPADTFLSVLTGGFVDSPFLGAFFLLVLPLFSLFGAGVDFNFAGFVSANANFYEVSGILGVAGEPVAFLLVNVIFWTGWINLNLAFFNCIPAFPLDGGHILRASTEAVVSRLPIESKPQLTRAITTSIGLTMLLALLVMLFGPQLLT
;
A
#
# COMPACT_ATOMS: atom_id res chain seq x y z
N MET A 1 0.68 13.35 29.86
CA MET A 1 -0.21 14.45 29.44
C MET A 1 -0.47 14.26 27.95
N ASN A 2 -1.73 14.20 27.50
CA ASN A 2 -2.08 13.76 26.14
C ASN A 2 -1.65 14.81 25.08
N THR A 3 -0.92 14.39 24.04
CA THR A 3 -0.49 15.22 22.88
C THR A 3 -1.67 15.97 22.25
N LEU A 4 -2.84 15.33 22.20
CA LEU A 4 -4.09 15.93 21.71
C LEU A 4 -4.49 17.18 22.52
N LEU A 5 -4.27 17.16 23.84
CA LEU A 5 -4.60 18.29 24.72
C LEU A 5 -3.67 19.49 24.42
N TRP A 6 -2.40 19.23 24.13
CA TRP A 6 -1.46 20.28 23.69
C TRP A 6 -1.80 20.85 22.33
N VAL A 7 -2.20 20.02 21.36
CA VAL A 7 -2.67 20.49 20.05
C VAL A 7 -3.91 21.36 20.21
N LEU A 8 -4.90 20.92 20.98
CA LEU A 8 -6.13 21.68 21.26
C LEU A 8 -5.81 23.00 21.98
N ALA A 9 -4.94 22.98 22.99
CA ALA A 9 -4.49 24.19 23.68
C ALA A 9 -3.77 25.16 22.73
N GLY A 10 -2.95 24.64 21.81
CA GLY A 10 -2.29 25.42 20.77
C GLY A 10 -3.28 26.08 19.80
N ILE A 11 -4.27 25.33 19.32
CA ILE A 11 -5.33 25.86 18.44
C ILE A 11 -6.13 26.94 19.17
N LEU A 12 -6.49 26.72 20.44
CA LEU A 12 -7.22 27.71 21.24
C LEU A 12 -6.39 28.97 21.48
N ALA A 13 -5.11 28.83 21.81
CA ALA A 13 -4.19 29.94 22.02
C ALA A 13 -4.01 30.76 20.72
N TYR A 14 -3.79 30.09 19.59
CA TYR A 14 -3.74 30.71 18.26
C TYR A 14 -5.04 31.46 17.96
N THR A 15 -6.19 30.81 18.17
CA THR A 15 -7.53 31.39 17.92
C THR A 15 -7.73 32.65 18.75
N PHE A 16 -7.39 32.61 20.04
CA PHE A 16 -7.48 33.76 20.92
C PHE A 16 -6.57 34.91 20.46
N ALA A 17 -5.32 34.62 20.10
CA ALA A 17 -4.38 35.60 19.60
C ALA A 17 -4.86 36.24 18.27
N ALA A 18 -5.31 35.42 17.32
CA ALA A 18 -5.81 35.88 16.02
C ALA A 18 -7.06 36.76 16.17
N MET A 19 -8.01 36.37 17.04
CA MET A 19 -9.19 37.19 17.34
C MET A 19 -8.83 38.49 18.07
N ALA A 20 -7.85 38.45 18.98
CA ALA A 20 -7.37 39.65 19.67
C ALA A 20 -6.70 40.64 18.70
N LEU A 21 -5.89 40.15 17.76
CA LEU A 21 -5.27 40.95 16.70
C LEU A 21 -6.32 41.57 15.77
N ARG A 22 -7.34 40.79 15.38
CA ARG A 22 -8.49 41.26 14.59
C ARG A 22 -9.22 42.40 15.31
N ASN A 23 -9.59 42.18 16.58
CA ASN A 23 -10.33 43.16 17.37
C ASN A 23 -9.53 44.45 17.65
N ARG A 24 -8.20 44.36 17.64
CA ARG A 24 -7.30 45.52 17.76
C ARG A 24 -6.98 46.21 16.42
N GLY A 25 -7.48 45.71 15.29
CA GLY A 25 -7.26 46.29 13.97
C GLY A 25 -5.85 46.07 13.40
N TYR A 26 -5.09 45.11 13.92
CA TYR A 26 -3.74 44.79 13.41
C TYR A 26 -3.75 43.88 12.18
N LEU A 27 -4.89 43.24 11.87
CA LEU A 27 -5.02 42.40 10.68
C LEU A 27 -5.45 43.24 9.47
N PRO A 28 -4.85 43.02 8.29
CA PRO A 28 -5.26 43.70 7.06
C PRO A 28 -6.65 43.25 6.60
N ASP A 29 -7.36 44.09 5.84
CA ASP A 29 -8.73 43.81 5.34
C ASP A 29 -8.84 42.53 4.49
N SER A 30 -7.72 42.07 3.94
CA SER A 30 -7.62 40.81 3.20
C SER A 30 -7.74 39.58 4.10
N VAL A 31 -7.53 39.71 5.41
CA VAL A 31 -7.55 38.59 6.37
C VAL A 31 -8.83 38.64 7.18
N ARG A 32 -9.63 37.58 7.10
CA ARG A 32 -10.80 37.38 7.96
C ARG A 32 -10.54 36.19 8.88
N VAL A 33 -10.83 36.36 10.16
CA VAL A 33 -10.70 35.29 11.17
C VAL A 33 -12.10 34.96 11.69
N SER A 34 -12.45 33.69 11.74
CA SER A 34 -13.71 33.18 12.32
C SER A 34 -13.41 31.94 13.16
N GLY A 35 -13.28 32.13 14.48
CA GLY A 35 -12.80 31.07 15.38
C GLY A 35 -11.39 30.62 14.98
N PRO A 36 -11.13 29.30 14.84
CA PRO A 36 -9.82 28.78 14.47
C PRO A 36 -9.50 28.92 12.97
N LEU A 37 -10.47 29.32 12.16
CA LEU A 37 -10.33 29.48 10.72
C LEU A 37 -9.88 30.89 10.36
N MET A 38 -8.93 30.97 9.43
CA MET A 38 -8.45 32.21 8.84
C MET A 38 -8.60 32.15 7.32
N THR A 39 -9.32 33.10 6.71
CA THR A 39 -9.40 33.24 5.27
C THR A 39 -8.56 34.42 4.79
N VAL A 40 -7.74 34.19 3.78
CA VAL A 40 -6.90 35.20 3.15
C VAL A 40 -7.42 35.45 1.75
N HIS A 41 -8.06 36.60 1.55
CA HIS A 41 -8.59 37.03 0.26
C HIS A 41 -7.54 37.81 -0.54
N THR A 42 -7.44 37.53 -1.83
CA THR A 42 -6.57 38.28 -2.74
C THR A 42 -7.25 38.53 -4.08
N LYS A 43 -6.99 39.71 -4.65
CA LYS A 43 -7.38 40.04 -6.04
C LYS A 43 -6.18 39.97 -6.99
N ARG A 44 -4.95 39.81 -6.46
CA ARG A 44 -3.70 39.86 -7.25
C ARG A 44 -3.58 38.70 -8.25
N GLY A 45 -4.19 37.55 -7.96
CA GLY A 45 -4.22 36.39 -8.86
C GLY A 45 -5.00 36.62 -10.16
N ARG A 46 -5.90 37.61 -10.22
CA ARG A 46 -6.77 37.87 -11.37
C ARG A 46 -5.97 38.28 -12.62
N GLU A 47 -4.96 39.13 -12.46
CA GLU A 47 -4.12 39.58 -13.59
C GLU A 47 -3.28 38.44 -14.14
N PHE A 48 -2.72 37.62 -13.25
CA PHE A 48 -1.97 36.43 -13.62
C PHE A 48 -2.84 35.45 -14.42
N LEU A 49 -4.04 35.12 -13.92
CA LEU A 49 -4.98 34.25 -14.62
C LEU A 49 -5.45 34.83 -15.96
N THR A 50 -5.62 36.16 -16.04
CA THR A 50 -5.96 36.85 -17.29
C THR A 50 -4.83 36.76 -18.32
N ARG A 51 -3.56 36.82 -17.87
CA ARG A 51 -2.40 36.60 -18.74
C ARG A 51 -2.32 35.14 -19.18
N LEU A 52 -2.55 34.20 -18.26
CA LEU A 52 -2.48 32.76 -18.51
C LEU A 52 -3.62 32.28 -19.43
N SER A 53 -4.81 32.89 -19.37
CA SER A 53 -5.98 32.52 -20.17
C SER A 53 -5.93 32.98 -21.64
N ARG A 54 -4.94 33.81 -22.02
CA ARG A 54 -4.79 34.36 -23.38
C ARG A 54 -4.92 33.33 -24.52
N PRO A 55 -4.29 32.14 -24.47
CA PRO A 55 -4.50 31.12 -25.49
C PRO A 55 -5.83 30.38 -25.25
N LYS A 56 -6.97 31.10 -25.36
CA LYS A 56 -8.32 30.58 -25.06
C LYS A 56 -8.63 29.27 -25.80
N ARG A 57 -8.19 29.13 -27.05
CA ARG A 57 -8.42 27.91 -27.86
C ARG A 57 -7.73 26.69 -27.27
N PHE A 58 -6.49 26.85 -26.79
CA PHE A 58 -5.74 25.78 -26.14
C PHE A 58 -6.45 25.33 -24.86
N TRP A 59 -6.79 26.26 -23.97
CA TRP A 59 -7.47 25.93 -22.72
C TRP A 59 -8.85 25.31 -22.92
N ARG A 60 -9.62 25.75 -23.93
CA ARG A 60 -10.88 25.09 -24.30
C ARG A 60 -10.68 23.67 -24.82
N ALA A 61 -9.62 23.40 -25.57
CA ALA A 61 -9.30 22.06 -26.04
C ALA A 61 -8.95 21.14 -24.86
N VAL A 62 -8.02 21.57 -24.00
CA VAL A 62 -7.60 20.83 -22.80
C VAL A 62 -8.78 20.54 -21.88
N SER A 63 -9.61 21.54 -21.59
CA SER A 63 -10.78 21.38 -20.70
C SER A 63 -11.92 20.55 -21.32
N ASN A 64 -12.06 20.48 -22.65
CA ASN A 64 -12.99 19.54 -23.26
C ASN A 64 -12.52 18.09 -23.10
N VAL A 65 -11.22 17.83 -23.26
CA VAL A 65 -10.62 16.51 -22.98
C VAL A 65 -10.79 16.18 -21.50
N GLY A 66 -10.45 17.12 -20.61
CA GLY A 66 -10.59 16.99 -19.17
C GLY A 66 -12.03 16.72 -18.73
N LEU A 67 -13.02 17.42 -19.30
CA LEU A 67 -14.44 17.16 -19.07
C LEU A 67 -14.83 15.73 -19.48
N GLY A 68 -14.34 15.25 -20.64
CA GLY A 68 -14.57 13.87 -21.08
C GLY A 68 -14.00 12.85 -20.09
N LEU A 69 -12.73 13.03 -19.69
CA LEU A 69 -12.07 12.17 -18.70
C LEU A 69 -12.78 12.20 -17.36
N ALA A 70 -13.19 13.38 -16.88
CA ALA A 70 -13.92 13.53 -15.62
C ALA A 70 -15.27 12.80 -15.65
N LEU A 71 -15.99 12.83 -16.77
CA LEU A 71 -17.25 12.08 -16.92
C LEU A 71 -17.04 10.56 -16.92
N VAL A 72 -15.98 10.07 -17.56
CA VAL A 72 -15.60 8.64 -17.53
C VAL A 72 -15.20 8.23 -16.12
N ALA A 73 -14.33 9.00 -15.47
CA ALA A 73 -13.89 8.75 -14.10
C ALA A 73 -15.06 8.78 -13.11
N MET A 74 -15.99 9.73 -13.26
CA MET A 74 -17.20 9.82 -12.46
C MET A 74 -18.10 8.59 -12.61
N ALA A 75 -18.33 8.13 -13.85
CA ALA A 75 -19.11 6.92 -14.09
C ALA A 75 -18.41 5.68 -13.52
N GLY A 76 -17.09 5.57 -13.69
CA GLY A 76 -16.28 4.51 -13.09
C GLY A 76 -16.34 4.51 -11.57
N ALA A 77 -16.17 5.67 -10.93
CA ALA A 77 -16.26 5.83 -9.48
C ALA A 77 -17.64 5.46 -8.95
N PHE A 78 -18.72 5.84 -9.66
CA PHE A 78 -20.08 5.43 -9.31
C PHE A 78 -20.22 3.91 -9.33
N LEU A 79 -19.83 3.25 -10.42
CA LEU A 79 -19.94 1.80 -10.56
C LEU A 79 -19.08 1.06 -9.54
N MET A 80 -17.85 1.51 -9.34
CA MET A 80 -16.91 0.93 -8.39
C MET A 80 -17.45 1.01 -6.95
N LEU A 81 -17.89 2.19 -6.51
CA LEU A 81 -18.35 2.38 -5.13
C LEU A 81 -19.67 1.63 -4.85
N VAL A 82 -20.58 1.61 -5.83
CA VAL A 82 -21.81 0.80 -5.72
C VAL A 82 -21.48 -0.68 -5.71
N GLY A 83 -20.59 -1.16 -6.59
CA GLY A 83 -20.15 -2.56 -6.63
C GLY A 83 -19.47 -3.00 -5.33
N GLN A 84 -18.59 -2.15 -4.77
CA GLN A 84 -17.94 -2.40 -3.47
C GLN A 84 -18.96 -2.45 -2.33
N ALA A 85 -19.94 -1.54 -2.31
CA ALA A 85 -21.01 -1.60 -1.32
C ALA A 85 -21.82 -2.90 -1.42
N PHE A 86 -22.09 -3.40 -2.65
CA PHE A 86 -22.73 -4.71 -2.82
C PHE A 86 -21.85 -5.86 -2.33
N MET A 87 -20.56 -5.86 -2.66
CA MET A 87 -19.63 -6.90 -2.18
C MET A 87 -19.58 -6.96 -0.65
N ILE A 88 -19.51 -5.80 0.02
CA ILE A 88 -19.51 -5.74 1.49
C ILE A 88 -20.81 -6.27 2.11
N LEU A 89 -21.95 -6.08 1.44
CA LEU A 89 -23.24 -6.62 1.91
C LEU A 89 -23.33 -8.14 1.73
N GLU A 90 -22.72 -8.69 0.67
CA GLU A 90 -22.75 -10.11 0.33
C GLU A 90 -21.69 -10.91 1.09
N SER A 91 -20.52 -10.31 1.31
CA SER A 91 -19.38 -10.91 2.00
C SER A 91 -18.70 -9.84 2.84
N PRO A 92 -19.20 -9.59 4.07
CA PRO A 92 -18.58 -8.64 4.99
C PRO A 92 -17.14 -9.07 5.27
N PRO A 93 -16.14 -8.20 5.03
CA PRO A 93 -14.75 -8.55 5.33
C PRO A 93 -14.55 -8.64 6.84
N ASP A 94 -13.91 -9.72 7.31
CA ASP A 94 -13.57 -9.93 8.73
C ASP A 94 -12.64 -8.83 9.29
N SER A 95 -11.93 -8.13 8.41
CA SER A 95 -10.92 -7.13 8.74
C SER A 95 -11.13 -5.86 7.90
N ALA A 96 -12.20 -5.13 8.19
CA ALA A 96 -12.56 -3.97 7.39
C ALA A 96 -11.48 -2.88 7.29
N ILE A 97 -10.70 -2.70 8.35
CA ILE A 97 -9.61 -1.73 8.42
C ILE A 97 -8.67 -2.26 9.50
N ALA A 98 -7.58 -2.93 9.12
CA ALA A 98 -6.54 -3.27 10.08
C ALA A 98 -6.18 -1.99 10.88
N GLY A 99 -6.52 -1.97 12.18
CA GLY A 99 -6.28 -0.88 13.12
C GLY A 99 -7.41 0.14 13.39
N GLY A 100 -8.52 0.18 12.63
CA GLY A 100 -9.69 1.04 12.93
C GLY A 100 -9.86 2.30 12.04
N PRO A 101 -10.94 3.09 12.22
CA PRO A 101 -11.36 4.15 11.29
C PRO A 101 -10.33 5.27 11.07
N GLN A 102 -9.37 5.44 11.99
CA GLN A 102 -8.28 6.39 11.85
C GLN A 102 -7.34 6.08 10.68
N ASN A 103 -7.21 4.80 10.28
CA ASN A 103 -6.30 4.39 9.20
C ASN A 103 -6.88 4.64 7.79
N VAL A 104 -8.15 5.07 7.70
CA VAL A 104 -8.76 5.57 6.46
C VAL A 104 -8.31 7.01 6.17
N LEU A 105 -7.96 7.78 7.21
CA LEU A 105 -7.57 9.16 7.06
C LEU A 105 -6.06 9.25 6.79
N VAL A 106 -5.69 10.00 5.74
CA VAL A 106 -4.29 10.28 5.40
C VAL A 106 -3.78 11.42 6.27
N ILE A 107 -3.67 11.17 7.58
CA ILE A 107 -3.19 12.14 8.56
C ILE A 107 -1.93 11.55 9.21
N PRO A 108 -0.73 12.08 8.88
CA PRO A 108 0.52 11.65 9.50
C PRO A 108 0.46 11.66 11.02
N GLY A 109 0.95 10.59 11.65
CA GLY A 109 0.97 10.39 13.11
C GLY A 109 -0.38 10.05 13.75
N VAL A 110 -1.49 10.11 13.00
CA VAL A 110 -2.79 9.54 13.41
C VAL A 110 -3.04 8.22 12.70
N ASN A 111 -2.65 8.16 11.43
CA ASN A 111 -2.57 6.94 10.63
C ASN A 111 -1.31 6.16 11.01
N GLU A 112 -1.44 4.88 11.36
CA GLU A 112 -0.32 4.05 11.80
C GLU A 112 0.73 3.79 10.70
N PHE A 113 0.36 3.96 9.44
CA PHE A 113 1.24 3.74 8.28
C PHE A 113 1.99 4.99 7.82
N LEU A 114 1.67 6.18 8.38
CA LEU A 114 2.23 7.46 7.95
C LEU A 114 3.04 8.12 9.07
N PRO A 115 4.39 8.06 9.01
CA PRO A 115 5.25 8.75 9.96
C PRO A 115 4.98 10.26 9.99
N LEU A 116 5.15 10.89 11.15
CA LEU A 116 5.03 12.36 11.26
C LEU A 116 6.07 13.12 10.43
N GLU A 117 7.19 12.47 10.09
CA GLU A 117 8.29 13.03 9.30
C GLU A 117 7.84 13.53 7.92
N VAL A 118 6.87 12.86 7.28
CA VAL A 118 6.40 13.20 5.92
C VAL A 118 5.28 14.24 5.88
N ALA A 119 4.87 14.77 7.04
CA ALA A 119 3.80 15.74 7.13
C ALA A 119 4.07 17.04 6.35
N PRO A 120 5.29 17.63 6.36
CA PRO A 120 5.59 18.83 5.57
C PRO A 120 5.34 18.66 4.07
N GLU A 121 5.74 17.53 3.50
CA GLU A 121 5.63 17.21 2.08
C GLU A 121 4.17 16.98 1.67
N ILE A 122 3.40 16.31 2.52
CA ILE A 122 1.94 16.16 2.34
C ILE A 122 1.26 17.53 2.36
N VAL A 123 1.63 18.42 3.30
CA VAL A 123 1.07 19.77 3.37
C VAL A 123 1.43 20.59 2.13
N ILE A 124 2.65 20.46 1.61
CA ILE A 124 3.06 21.09 0.34
C ILE A 124 2.23 20.54 -0.81
N GLY A 125 2.09 19.22 -0.93
CA GLY A 125 1.28 18.57 -1.96
C GLY A 125 -0.19 19.00 -1.92
N LEU A 126 -0.77 19.10 -0.71
CA LEU A 126 -2.11 19.63 -0.48
C LEU A 126 -2.23 21.09 -0.87
N LEU A 127 -1.29 21.95 -0.48
CA LEU A 127 -1.28 23.36 -0.85
C LEU A 127 -1.24 23.53 -2.38
N VAL A 128 -0.34 22.81 -3.06
CA VAL A 128 -0.25 22.80 -4.52
C VAL A 128 -1.57 22.33 -5.12
N GLY A 129 -2.12 21.22 -4.62
CA GLY A 129 -3.37 20.66 -5.11
C GLY A 129 -4.55 21.62 -4.99
N LEU A 130 -4.73 22.24 -3.82
CA LEU A 130 -5.80 23.21 -3.58
C LEU A 130 -5.66 24.46 -4.47
N VAL A 131 -4.45 25.03 -4.55
CA VAL A 131 -4.19 26.23 -5.36
C VAL A 131 -4.40 25.96 -6.85
N VAL A 132 -3.96 24.80 -7.34
CA VAL A 132 -4.08 24.42 -8.75
C VAL A 132 -5.52 24.05 -9.12
N HIS A 133 -6.25 23.39 -8.22
CA HIS A 133 -7.66 23.07 -8.37
C HIS A 133 -8.51 24.34 -8.53
N GLU A 134 -8.44 25.22 -7.54
CA GLU A 134 -9.20 26.46 -7.50
C GLU A 134 -8.72 27.45 -8.56
N GLY A 135 -7.41 27.52 -8.77
CA GLY A 135 -6.79 28.24 -9.88
C GLY A 135 -7.30 27.75 -11.24
N GLY A 136 -7.66 26.47 -11.37
CA GLY A 136 -8.30 25.90 -12.56
C GLY A 136 -9.68 26.46 -12.83
N HIS A 137 -10.55 26.47 -11.82
CA HIS A 137 -11.84 27.15 -11.95
C HIS A 137 -11.65 28.62 -12.33
N GLY A 138 -10.74 29.33 -11.65
CA GLY A 138 -10.45 30.73 -11.97
C GLY A 138 -9.89 30.95 -13.37
N LEU A 139 -9.03 30.06 -13.86
CA LEU A 139 -8.50 30.10 -15.22
C LEU A 139 -9.63 29.92 -16.24
N LEU A 140 -10.51 28.93 -16.04
CA LEU A 140 -11.60 28.65 -16.97
C LEU A 140 -12.69 29.71 -16.92
N CYS A 141 -12.94 30.35 -15.77
CA CYS A 141 -13.75 31.56 -15.70
C CYS A 141 -13.21 32.63 -16.66
N ARG A 142 -11.90 32.89 -16.65
CA ARG A 142 -11.29 33.88 -17.57
C ARG A 142 -11.32 33.45 -19.04
N VAL A 143 -11.22 32.15 -19.32
CA VAL A 143 -11.30 31.62 -20.70
C VAL A 143 -12.71 31.75 -21.26
N GLU A 144 -13.72 31.58 -20.42
CA GLU A 144 -15.14 31.63 -20.79
C GLU A 144 -15.83 32.96 -20.49
N ASP A 145 -15.05 33.98 -20.15
CA ASP A 145 -15.53 35.35 -19.91
C ASP A 145 -16.52 35.44 -18.72
N ILE A 146 -16.32 34.61 -17.71
CA ILE A 146 -17.00 34.65 -16.40
C ILE A 146 -16.13 35.47 -15.43
N ASP A 147 -16.74 36.44 -14.77
CA ASP A 147 -16.02 37.29 -13.83
C ASP A 147 -15.79 36.61 -12.48
N ILE A 148 -14.81 37.12 -11.74
CA ILE A 148 -14.38 36.55 -10.46
C ILE A 148 -14.40 37.68 -9.45
N GLU A 149 -15.23 37.52 -8.41
CA GLU A 149 -15.43 38.51 -7.36
C GLU A 149 -14.26 38.50 -6.37
N SER A 150 -13.88 37.30 -5.93
CA SER A 150 -12.80 37.10 -4.97
C SER A 150 -12.14 35.73 -5.12
N MET A 151 -10.92 35.61 -4.61
CA MET A 151 -10.20 34.35 -4.49
C MET A 151 -9.44 34.34 -3.17
N GLY A 152 -9.07 33.16 -2.67
CA GLY A 152 -8.29 33.09 -1.45
C GLY A 152 -7.96 31.68 -0.99
N VAL A 153 -7.39 31.62 0.22
CA VAL A 153 -7.06 30.38 0.94
C VAL A 153 -7.71 30.40 2.31
N VAL A 154 -8.18 29.24 2.76
CA VAL A 154 -8.73 28.97 4.08
C VAL A 154 -7.70 28.15 4.85
N LEU A 155 -7.34 28.63 6.04
CA LEU A 155 -6.33 28.03 6.91
C LEU A 155 -6.96 27.65 8.25
N LEU A 156 -6.62 26.46 8.76
CA LEU A 156 -6.76 26.11 10.17
C LEU A 156 -5.43 26.37 10.85
N ALA A 157 -5.36 27.46 11.62
CA ALA A 157 -4.07 27.98 12.06
C ALA A 157 -3.10 28.21 10.89
N PHE A 158 -2.11 27.33 10.73
CA PHE A 158 -1.13 27.36 9.64
C PHE A 158 -1.33 26.25 8.59
N ILE A 159 -2.29 25.35 8.79
CA ILE A 159 -2.57 24.23 7.88
C ILE A 159 -3.57 24.70 6.81
N PRO A 160 -3.25 24.56 5.52
CA PRO A 160 -4.21 24.85 4.45
C PRO A 160 -5.37 23.84 4.49
N LEU A 161 -6.57 24.35 4.71
CA LEU A 161 -7.80 23.55 4.66
C LEU A 161 -8.48 23.60 3.29
N GLY A 162 -8.32 24.70 2.56
CA GLY A 162 -8.98 24.89 1.28
C GLY A 162 -8.45 26.12 0.56
N ALA A 163 -8.68 26.19 -0.74
CA ALA A 163 -8.64 27.44 -1.48
C ALA A 163 -10.05 27.72 -2.00
N PHE A 164 -10.29 28.91 -2.55
CA PHE A 164 -11.55 29.20 -3.22
C PHE A 164 -11.37 30.21 -4.35
N VAL A 165 -12.15 30.02 -5.41
CA VAL A 165 -12.44 31.04 -6.42
C VAL A 165 -13.95 31.26 -6.49
N GLN A 166 -14.38 32.50 -6.27
CA GLN A 166 -15.80 32.86 -6.33
C GLN A 166 -16.13 33.50 -7.68
N PRO A 167 -16.77 32.75 -8.61
CA PRO A 167 -17.30 33.33 -9.83
C PRO A 167 -18.46 34.28 -9.51
N ASP A 168 -18.58 35.35 -10.30
CA ASP A 168 -19.72 36.26 -10.24
C ASP A 168 -20.99 35.53 -10.71
N GLU A 169 -22.06 35.56 -9.90
CA GLU A 169 -23.24 34.74 -10.12
C GLU A 169 -24.00 35.09 -11.40
N GLU A 170 -24.08 36.38 -11.74
CA GLU A 170 -24.80 36.85 -12.92
C GLU A 170 -24.09 36.41 -14.20
N SER A 171 -22.77 36.62 -14.28
CA SER A 171 -21.97 36.20 -15.43
C SER A 171 -21.89 34.67 -15.55
N ALA A 172 -21.80 33.94 -14.44
CA ALA A 172 -21.82 32.48 -14.44
C ALA A 172 -23.16 31.90 -14.93
N GLN A 173 -24.29 32.52 -14.57
CA GLN A 173 -25.62 32.11 -15.05
C GLN A 173 -25.82 32.43 -16.53
N ALA A 174 -25.29 33.56 -17.01
CA ALA A 174 -25.33 33.97 -18.41
C ALA A 174 -24.46 33.10 -19.32
N ALA A 175 -23.43 32.44 -18.77
CA ALA A 175 -22.53 31.58 -19.54
C ALA A 175 -23.25 30.36 -20.15
N SER A 176 -22.78 29.94 -21.32
CA SER A 176 -23.31 28.75 -22.00
C SER A 176 -23.15 27.49 -21.13
N ARG A 177 -24.05 26.51 -21.29
CA ARG A 177 -23.97 25.25 -20.55
C ARG A 177 -22.61 24.56 -20.68
N GLY A 178 -22.03 24.55 -21.88
CA GLY A 178 -20.71 23.97 -22.12
C GLY A 178 -19.57 24.73 -21.42
N ALA A 179 -19.66 26.06 -21.33
CA ALA A 179 -18.74 26.87 -20.55
C ALA A 179 -18.82 26.53 -19.06
N ARG A 180 -20.03 26.40 -18.51
CA ARG A 180 -20.23 25.99 -17.11
C ARG A 180 -19.70 24.57 -16.84
N SER A 181 -19.98 23.61 -17.72
CA SER A 181 -19.46 22.23 -17.58
C SER A 181 -17.93 22.19 -17.59
N ARG A 182 -17.27 22.94 -18.47
CA ARG A 182 -15.80 23.06 -18.49
C ARG A 182 -15.25 23.75 -17.24
N MET A 183 -15.94 24.78 -16.75
CA MET A 183 -15.57 25.46 -15.52
C MET A 183 -15.63 24.50 -14.32
N PHE A 184 -16.70 23.73 -14.16
CA PHE A 184 -16.80 22.75 -13.06
C PHE A 184 -15.81 21.58 -13.19
N ALA A 185 -15.46 21.15 -14.41
CA ALA A 185 -14.43 20.12 -14.60
C ALA A 185 -12.98 20.64 -14.49
N ALA A 186 -12.78 21.96 -14.35
CA ALA A 186 -11.47 22.57 -14.43
C ALA A 186 -10.56 22.18 -13.26
N GLY A 187 -11.11 22.11 -12.04
CA GLY A 187 -10.36 21.70 -10.85
C GLY A 187 -9.79 20.29 -11.02
N VAL A 188 -10.66 19.31 -11.26
CA VAL A 188 -10.31 17.91 -11.57
C VAL A 188 -9.26 17.83 -12.69
N THR A 189 -9.49 18.51 -13.82
CA THR A 189 -8.57 18.46 -14.97
C THR A 189 -7.17 18.94 -14.59
N ASN A 190 -7.08 20.02 -13.83
CA ASN A 190 -5.82 20.60 -13.43
C ASN A 190 -5.06 19.73 -12.43
N ASN A 191 -5.75 19.12 -11.47
CA ASN A 191 -5.12 18.17 -10.56
C ASN A 191 -4.58 16.95 -11.31
N ILE A 192 -5.32 16.41 -12.29
CA ILE A 192 -4.83 15.32 -13.16
C ILE A 192 -3.55 15.75 -13.91
N ILE A 193 -3.51 16.97 -14.44
CA ILE A 193 -2.31 17.48 -15.12
C ILE A 193 -1.12 17.53 -14.15
N VAL A 194 -1.31 18.02 -12.92
CA VAL A 194 -0.24 18.04 -11.91
C VAL A 194 0.21 16.63 -11.57
N THR A 195 -0.71 15.68 -11.42
CA THR A 195 -0.37 14.27 -11.20
C THR A 195 0.47 13.71 -12.34
N ILE A 196 0.07 13.93 -13.60
CA ILE A 196 0.83 13.47 -14.77
C ILE A 196 2.25 14.07 -14.78
N LEU A 197 2.38 15.35 -14.45
CA LEU A 197 3.69 16.00 -14.38
C LEU A 197 4.53 15.44 -13.23
N ALA A 198 3.95 15.26 -12.04
CA ALA A 198 4.65 14.73 -10.87
C ALA A 198 5.11 13.29 -11.11
N PHE A 199 4.21 12.40 -11.57
CA PHE A 199 4.55 11.01 -11.86
C PHE A 199 5.50 10.89 -13.06
N GLY A 200 5.36 11.77 -14.06
CA GLY A 200 6.34 11.86 -15.15
C GLY A 200 7.74 12.27 -14.68
N LEU A 201 7.86 13.08 -13.62
CA LEU A 201 9.13 13.38 -12.99
C LEU A 201 9.70 12.19 -12.21
N LEU A 202 8.83 11.42 -11.53
CA LEU A 202 9.23 10.19 -10.84
C LEU A 202 9.73 9.12 -11.83
N PHE A 203 8.95 8.84 -12.87
CA PHE A 203 9.26 7.80 -13.86
C PHE A 203 10.37 8.17 -14.84
N GLY A 204 10.67 9.46 -14.96
CA GLY A 204 11.72 9.96 -15.84
C GLY A 204 13.01 10.30 -15.06
N PRO A 205 13.25 11.58 -14.72
CA PRO A 205 14.48 12.00 -14.06
C PRO A 205 14.83 11.29 -12.75
N VAL A 206 13.85 10.95 -11.91
CA VAL A 206 14.12 10.31 -10.60
C VAL A 206 14.53 8.84 -10.78
N ALA A 207 13.92 8.13 -11.74
CA ALA A 207 14.22 6.73 -12.03
C ALA A 207 15.71 6.44 -12.30
N GLY A 208 16.42 7.38 -12.93
CA GLY A 208 17.85 7.24 -13.20
C GLY A 208 18.77 7.85 -12.14
N ALA A 209 18.21 8.38 -11.04
CA ALA A 209 18.95 9.16 -10.06
C ALA A 209 18.90 8.56 -8.64
N ILE A 210 18.08 7.53 -8.40
CA ILE A 210 18.04 6.79 -7.14
C ILE A 210 18.24 5.31 -7.44
N ALA A 211 19.09 4.65 -6.66
CA ALA A 211 19.31 3.21 -6.72
C ALA A 211 19.17 2.61 -5.31
N VAL A 212 18.96 1.29 -5.24
CA VAL A 212 19.05 0.56 -3.97
C VAL A 212 20.53 0.45 -3.60
N SER A 213 20.86 0.81 -2.36
CA SER A 213 22.22 0.68 -1.84
C SER A 213 22.56 -0.80 -1.63
N PRO A 214 23.80 -1.24 -1.92
CA PRO A 214 24.23 -2.61 -1.65
C PRO A 214 24.08 -2.99 -0.17
N GLY A 215 23.51 -4.17 0.06
CA GLY A 215 23.26 -4.74 1.38
C GLY A 215 21.83 -5.24 1.55
N ALA A 216 21.62 -6.06 2.58
CA ALA A 216 20.30 -6.47 2.99
C ALA A 216 19.65 -5.41 3.89
N ALA A 217 18.53 -4.87 3.42
CA ALA A 217 17.77 -3.84 4.11
C ALA A 217 16.95 -4.44 5.27
N VAL A 218 17.17 -3.95 6.50
CA VAL A 218 16.44 -4.38 7.71
C VAL A 218 15.22 -3.49 7.91
N GLY A 219 14.06 -3.96 7.45
CA GLY A 219 12.77 -3.27 7.63
C GLY A 219 12.21 -3.41 9.04
N GLY A 220 12.70 -4.37 9.81
CA GLY A 220 12.49 -4.48 11.24
C GLY A 220 13.03 -5.78 11.78
N VAL A 221 12.82 -6.00 13.07
CA VAL A 221 13.36 -7.15 13.80
C VAL A 221 12.24 -7.76 14.63
N TYR A 222 12.23 -9.09 14.74
CA TYR A 222 11.26 -9.78 15.59
C TYR A 222 11.66 -9.62 17.08
N PRO A 223 10.73 -9.25 17.97
CA PRO A 223 11.05 -9.13 19.39
C PRO A 223 11.61 -10.44 19.98
N GLY A 224 12.70 -10.35 20.74
CA GLY A 224 13.35 -11.50 21.36
C GLY A 224 14.24 -12.34 20.42
N SER A 225 14.32 -11.99 19.14
CA SER A 225 15.19 -12.67 18.17
C SER A 225 16.68 -12.44 18.44
N ALA A 226 17.52 -13.24 17.77
CA ALA A 226 18.97 -13.07 17.77
C ALA A 226 19.42 -11.65 17.35
N ALA A 227 18.78 -11.06 16.33
CA ALA A 227 19.03 -9.70 15.88
C ALA A 227 18.62 -8.64 16.90
N ASP A 228 17.47 -8.82 17.58
CA ASP A 228 17.00 -7.91 18.64
C ASP A 228 17.99 -7.90 19.81
N ASN A 229 18.44 -9.09 20.22
CA ASN A 229 19.44 -9.26 21.28
C ASN A 229 20.82 -8.69 20.91
N ALA A 230 21.15 -8.70 19.61
CA ALA A 230 22.39 -8.14 19.08
C ALA A 230 22.32 -6.61 18.88
N GLY A 231 21.14 -5.99 19.06
CA GLY A 231 20.94 -4.56 18.89
C GLY A 231 20.86 -4.10 17.43
N ILE A 232 20.48 -5.00 16.51
CA ILE A 232 20.13 -4.64 15.14
C ILE A 232 18.73 -4.00 15.17
N GLU A 233 18.59 -2.85 14.51
CA GLU A 233 17.37 -2.05 14.54
C GLU A 233 16.75 -1.85 13.14
N THR A 234 15.53 -1.32 13.10
CA THR A 234 14.88 -0.93 11.85
C THR A 234 15.65 0.22 11.19
N GLY A 235 15.99 0.06 9.91
CA GLY A 235 16.80 1.04 9.17
C GLY A 235 18.25 0.63 8.98
N ASP A 236 18.70 -0.43 9.67
CA ASP A 236 20.03 -0.98 9.48
C ASP A 236 20.18 -1.66 8.12
N ARG A 237 21.39 -1.63 7.57
CA ARG A 237 21.74 -2.30 6.32
C ARG A 237 22.88 -3.27 6.58
N ILE A 238 22.60 -4.57 6.47
CA ILE A 238 23.61 -5.63 6.62
C ILE A 238 24.40 -5.72 5.31
N VAL A 239 25.71 -5.50 5.38
CA VAL A 239 26.58 -5.43 4.20
C VAL A 239 27.62 -6.55 4.14
N ALA A 240 27.79 -7.31 5.22
CA ALA A 240 28.56 -8.55 5.20
C ALA A 240 28.14 -9.49 6.33
N VAL A 241 28.37 -10.80 6.14
CA VAL A 241 28.26 -11.84 7.16
C VAL A 241 29.54 -12.68 7.13
N GLU A 242 30.20 -12.86 8.27
CA GLU A 242 31.49 -13.57 8.36
C GLU A 242 32.56 -13.02 7.39
N GLY A 243 32.52 -11.71 7.14
CA GLY A 243 33.42 -11.02 6.21
C GLY A 243 33.13 -11.27 4.73
N VAL A 244 32.06 -12.01 4.39
CA VAL A 244 31.56 -12.16 3.02
C VAL A 244 30.57 -11.03 2.74
N ASP A 245 30.83 -10.23 1.71
CA ASP A 245 29.96 -9.12 1.33
C ASP A 245 28.59 -9.62 0.86
N VAL A 246 27.56 -8.85 1.24
CA VAL A 246 26.16 -9.08 0.92
C VAL A 246 25.65 -7.87 0.16
N ASP A 247 25.10 -8.07 -1.04
CA ASP A 247 24.61 -6.99 -1.90
C ASP A 247 23.08 -6.84 -1.85
N SER A 248 22.35 -7.87 -1.41
CA SER A 248 20.88 -7.87 -1.35
C SER A 248 20.33 -8.72 -0.21
N ASN A 249 19.03 -8.58 0.07
CA ASN A 249 18.34 -9.46 1.03
C ASN A 249 18.40 -10.94 0.62
N ALA A 250 18.42 -11.25 -0.69
CA ALA A 250 18.56 -12.62 -1.15
C ALA A 250 19.96 -13.18 -0.87
N ASP A 251 21.01 -12.37 -1.06
CA ASP A 251 22.39 -12.76 -0.78
C ASP A 251 22.62 -12.99 0.71
N LEU A 252 21.94 -12.23 1.59
CA LEU A 252 22.01 -12.45 3.04
C LEU A 252 21.53 -13.85 3.40
N TYR A 253 20.33 -14.23 2.96
CA TYR A 253 19.78 -15.54 3.30
C TYR A 253 20.59 -16.67 2.65
N ALA A 254 21.09 -16.48 1.42
CA ALA A 254 21.99 -17.43 0.79
C ALA A 254 23.29 -17.61 1.58
N ALA A 255 23.89 -16.54 2.08
CA ALA A 255 25.09 -16.60 2.92
C ALA A 255 24.81 -17.28 4.28
N LEU A 256 23.65 -17.01 4.89
CA LEU A 256 23.26 -17.62 6.17
C LEU A 256 22.94 -19.12 6.06
N ASP A 257 22.43 -19.56 4.92
CA ASP A 257 22.16 -20.98 4.63
C ASP A 257 23.47 -21.80 4.54
N ASP A 258 24.57 -21.18 4.12
CA ASP A 258 25.90 -21.83 3.99
C ASP A 258 26.71 -21.84 5.32
N ILE A 259 26.24 -21.13 6.35
CA ILE A 259 26.94 -20.98 7.63
C ILE A 259 26.25 -21.84 8.70
N GLU A 260 26.98 -22.82 9.24
CA GLU A 260 26.51 -23.67 10.35
C GLU A 260 26.83 -23.08 11.73
N ASP A 261 27.68 -22.05 11.80
CA ASP A 261 28.12 -21.46 13.07
C ASP A 261 26.96 -20.84 13.86
N ARG A 262 26.95 -21.13 15.17
CA ARG A 262 25.95 -20.65 16.13
C ARG A 262 26.06 -19.16 16.44
N THR A 263 27.28 -18.63 16.36
CA THR A 263 27.55 -17.22 16.57
C THR A 263 28.20 -16.70 15.29
N ILE A 264 27.57 -15.70 14.69
CA ILE A 264 28.05 -15.09 13.46
C ILE A 264 28.39 -13.62 13.69
N THR A 265 29.34 -13.11 12.93
CA THR A 265 29.68 -11.69 12.85
C THR A 265 28.93 -11.09 11.67
N VAL A 266 28.01 -10.18 11.98
CA VAL A 266 27.27 -9.40 10.99
C VAL A 266 27.89 -8.01 10.92
N THR A 267 28.13 -7.52 9.70
CA THR A 267 28.63 -6.16 9.48
C THR A 267 27.49 -5.26 9.02
N LEU A 268 27.22 -4.22 9.78
CA LEU A 268 26.24 -3.18 9.48
C LEU A 268 26.92 -1.98 8.82
N ALA A 269 26.23 -1.33 7.89
CA ALA A 269 26.67 -0.05 7.34
C ALA A 269 26.19 1.11 8.23
N ASP A 270 27.13 1.98 8.63
CA ASP A 270 26.88 3.26 9.29
C ASP A 270 27.55 4.39 8.50
N GLY A 271 26.81 4.96 7.56
CA GLY A 271 27.38 5.90 6.58
C GLY A 271 28.49 5.24 5.75
N ASP A 272 29.70 5.79 5.84
CA ASP A 272 30.91 5.24 5.20
C ASP A 272 31.64 4.20 6.08
N GLU A 273 31.19 4.00 7.33
CA GLU A 273 31.78 3.07 8.29
C GLU A 273 31.09 1.69 8.26
N ARG A 274 31.82 0.68 8.73
CA ARG A 274 31.34 -0.69 8.89
C ARG A 274 31.44 -1.05 10.37
N ILE A 275 30.32 -1.44 10.96
CA ILE A 275 30.22 -1.83 12.37
C ILE A 275 29.99 -3.34 12.44
N GLU A 276 30.91 -4.06 13.08
CA GLU A 276 30.77 -5.49 13.32
C GLU A 276 29.99 -5.74 14.61
N THR A 277 28.98 -6.60 14.51
CA THR A 277 28.12 -7.02 15.61
C THR A 277 28.09 -8.54 15.65
N SER A 278 28.26 -9.11 16.85
CA SER A 278 28.14 -10.56 17.07
C SER A 278 26.67 -10.92 17.30
N VAL A 279 26.15 -11.86 16.52
CA VAL A 279 24.78 -12.36 16.59
C VAL A 279 24.81 -13.82 17.03
N GLU A 280 24.20 -14.15 18.18
CA GLU A 280 24.01 -15.52 18.63
C GLU A 280 22.68 -16.04 18.09
N ARG A 281 22.75 -16.92 17.07
CA ARG A 281 21.60 -17.40 16.31
C ARG A 281 20.65 -18.24 17.16
N SER A 282 19.37 -18.14 16.87
CA SER A 282 18.29 -18.89 17.54
C SER A 282 17.12 -19.06 16.58
N LEU A 283 16.56 -20.26 16.46
CA LEU A 283 15.45 -20.53 15.55
C LEU A 283 14.13 -19.98 16.07
N LEU A 284 13.85 -18.72 15.76
CA LEU A 284 12.58 -18.11 16.12
C LEU A 284 11.49 -18.51 15.13
N VAL A 285 10.33 -18.93 15.62
CA VAL A 285 9.13 -19.14 14.79
C VAL A 285 8.57 -17.77 14.39
N THR A 286 8.76 -17.39 13.13
CA THR A 286 8.33 -16.10 12.58
C THR A 286 6.93 -16.16 11.99
N THR A 287 6.53 -17.33 11.49
CA THR A 287 5.21 -17.55 10.89
C THR A 287 4.73 -18.95 11.23
N LEU A 288 3.45 -19.06 11.58
CA LEU A 288 2.78 -20.33 11.81
C LEU A 288 1.42 -20.31 11.11
N VAL A 289 1.20 -21.26 10.20
CA VAL A 289 -0.11 -21.47 9.57
C VAL A 289 -1.02 -22.23 10.53
N ALA A 290 -2.28 -21.78 10.67
CA ALA A 290 -3.23 -22.37 11.61
C ALA A 290 -3.50 -23.87 11.37
N ASP A 291 -3.45 -24.31 10.10
CA ASP A 291 -3.66 -25.71 9.71
C ASP A 291 -2.37 -26.57 9.82
N SER A 292 -1.27 -25.99 10.32
CA SER A 292 -0.01 -26.72 10.48
C SER A 292 -0.18 -27.88 11.46
N PRO A 293 0.47 -29.04 11.22
CA PRO A 293 0.54 -30.12 12.20
C PRO A 293 1.22 -29.72 13.52
N PHE A 294 1.99 -28.64 13.50
CA PHE A 294 2.69 -28.12 14.68
C PHE A 294 1.92 -27.01 15.39
N ALA A 295 0.80 -26.54 14.85
CA ALA A 295 0.01 -25.48 15.48
C ALA A 295 -0.78 -26.01 16.69
N ALA A 296 -0.89 -25.19 17.72
CA ALA A 296 -1.74 -25.51 18.87
C ALA A 296 -3.22 -25.62 18.45
N ARG A 297 -3.92 -26.67 18.93
CA ARG A 297 -5.34 -26.92 18.59
C ARG A 297 -6.13 -27.41 19.81
N GLY A 298 -7.12 -26.63 20.23
CA GLY A 298 -7.94 -26.98 21.39
C GLY A 298 -7.10 -27.04 22.68
N GLU A 299 -7.02 -28.22 23.29
CA GLU A 299 -6.19 -28.49 24.48
C GLU A 299 -4.78 -29.03 24.13
N ARG A 300 -4.48 -29.27 22.83
CA ARG A 300 -3.17 -29.73 22.37
C ARG A 300 -2.18 -28.57 22.37
N ALA A 301 -1.10 -28.72 23.13
CA ALA A 301 0.06 -27.85 23.06
C ALA A 301 0.71 -27.91 21.67
N GLY A 302 1.25 -26.80 21.21
CA GLY A 302 1.83 -26.68 19.88
C GLY A 302 2.60 -25.38 19.77
N LEU A 303 3.31 -25.21 18.67
CA LEU A 303 4.08 -24.00 18.44
C LEU A 303 3.16 -22.78 18.37
N SER A 304 3.73 -21.65 18.74
CA SER A 304 3.20 -20.31 18.64
C SER A 304 4.20 -19.38 17.94
N ILE A 305 3.71 -18.27 17.40
CA ILE A 305 4.58 -17.25 16.82
C ILE A 305 5.40 -16.61 17.96
N ASN A 306 6.70 -16.43 17.71
CA ASN A 306 7.74 -15.99 18.64
C ASN A 306 8.27 -17.06 19.61
N ASP A 307 7.87 -18.33 19.46
CA ASP A 307 8.56 -19.42 20.17
C ASP A 307 9.96 -19.61 19.60
N THR A 308 10.93 -20.00 20.43
CA THR A 308 12.26 -20.39 19.96
C THR A 308 12.37 -21.91 19.94
N VAL A 309 12.56 -22.49 18.77
CA VAL A 309 12.83 -23.94 18.64
C VAL A 309 14.25 -24.21 19.13
N THR A 310 14.37 -25.04 20.17
CA THR A 310 15.66 -25.37 20.80
C THR A 310 16.17 -26.75 20.43
N ALA A 311 15.27 -27.69 20.10
CA ALA A 311 15.63 -29.04 19.68
C ALA A 311 14.59 -29.63 18.72
N VAL A 312 15.03 -30.58 17.89
CA VAL A 312 14.16 -31.45 17.11
C VAL A 312 14.58 -32.90 17.33
N ASP A 313 13.61 -33.73 17.73
CA ASP A 313 13.80 -35.15 18.07
C ASP A 313 14.96 -35.37 19.07
N GLY A 314 15.06 -34.48 20.05
CA GLY A 314 16.11 -34.46 21.07
C GLY A 314 17.49 -34.00 20.59
N THR A 315 17.62 -33.53 19.35
CA THR A 315 18.83 -32.93 18.79
C THR A 315 18.73 -31.41 18.89
N ASP A 316 19.69 -30.76 19.57
CA ASP A 316 19.73 -29.30 19.69
C ASP A 316 19.84 -28.62 18.32
N VAL A 317 19.03 -27.59 18.08
CA VAL A 317 19.02 -26.80 16.83
C VAL A 317 19.01 -25.30 17.10
N ARG A 318 19.74 -24.53 16.28
CA ARG A 318 19.79 -23.05 16.30
C ARG A 318 19.82 -22.41 14.91
N THR A 319 19.96 -23.21 13.86
CA THR A 319 19.95 -22.75 12.46
C THR A 319 19.03 -23.60 11.59
N GLU A 320 18.59 -23.08 10.46
CA GLU A 320 17.70 -23.77 9.51
C GLU A 320 18.38 -25.01 8.93
N ALA A 321 19.70 -24.96 8.75
CA ALA A 321 20.53 -26.09 8.35
C ALA A 321 20.59 -27.16 9.45
N GLU A 322 20.83 -26.79 10.71
CA GLU A 322 20.79 -27.72 11.84
C GLU A 322 19.39 -28.34 11.99
N LEU A 323 18.32 -27.56 11.82
CA LEU A 323 16.94 -28.03 11.82
C LEU A 323 16.70 -29.11 10.74
N ARG A 324 17.05 -28.80 9.50
CA ARG A 324 16.92 -29.74 8.37
C ARG A 324 17.73 -31.02 8.61
N ASN A 325 18.95 -30.89 9.12
CA ASN A 325 19.82 -32.02 9.43
C ASN A 325 19.29 -32.87 10.60
N ALA A 326 18.68 -32.24 11.61
CA ALA A 326 18.09 -32.92 12.76
C ALA A 326 16.84 -33.75 12.38
N ILE A 327 16.02 -33.25 11.44
CA ILE A 327 14.88 -33.98 10.88
C ILE A 327 15.35 -35.22 10.10
N GLY A 328 16.48 -35.13 9.39
CA GLY A 328 17.05 -36.27 8.67
C GLY A 328 16.15 -36.80 7.54
N ASP A 329 15.99 -38.11 7.44
CA ASP A 329 15.09 -38.74 6.45
C ASP A 329 13.68 -39.00 7.02
N ASP A 330 13.43 -38.65 8.29
CA ASP A 330 12.16 -38.94 8.93
C ASP A 330 11.05 -38.03 8.38
N HIS A 331 9.84 -38.60 8.23
CA HIS A 331 8.65 -37.90 7.75
C HIS A 331 7.84 -37.26 8.89
N VAL A 332 8.16 -37.58 10.15
CA VAL A 332 7.55 -37.03 11.36
C VAL A 332 8.65 -36.56 12.29
N ALA A 333 8.49 -35.36 12.87
CA ALA A 333 9.45 -34.81 13.81
C ALA A 333 8.76 -34.22 15.04
N THR A 334 9.49 -34.13 16.14
CA THR A 334 9.06 -33.47 17.38
C THR A 334 9.88 -32.21 17.63
N PHE A 335 9.23 -31.06 17.58
CA PHE A 335 9.86 -29.77 17.84
C PHE A 335 9.74 -29.46 19.33
N GLU A 336 10.83 -29.02 19.95
CA GLU A 336 10.88 -28.58 21.35
C GLU A 336 11.17 -27.08 21.41
N THR A 337 10.42 -26.35 22.23
CA THR A 337 10.54 -24.89 22.39
C THR A 337 11.23 -24.51 23.70
N ASP A 338 11.69 -23.26 23.79
CA ASP A 338 12.40 -22.72 24.95
C ASP A 338 11.57 -22.64 26.24
N ASP A 339 10.24 -22.62 26.13
CA ASP A 339 9.31 -22.72 27.25
C ASP A 339 8.98 -24.16 27.67
N GLY A 340 9.53 -25.14 26.95
CA GLY A 340 9.39 -26.58 27.23
C GLY A 340 8.15 -27.22 26.64
N GLU A 341 7.43 -26.52 25.75
CA GLU A 341 6.39 -27.15 24.94
C GLU A 341 6.99 -28.04 23.83
N THR A 342 6.22 -29.03 23.41
CA THR A 342 6.61 -29.95 22.34
C THR A 342 5.49 -30.12 21.33
N ALA A 343 5.83 -30.09 20.05
CA ALA A 343 4.88 -30.27 18.96
C ALA A 343 5.37 -31.38 18.02
N THR A 344 4.61 -32.47 17.90
CA THR A 344 4.93 -33.59 17.01
C THR A 344 3.97 -33.61 15.82
N GLY A 345 4.50 -33.84 14.62
CA GLY A 345 3.69 -33.98 13.41
C GLY A 345 4.52 -34.22 12.15
N PRO A 346 3.84 -34.45 11.00
CA PRO A 346 4.52 -34.68 9.74
C PRO A 346 5.29 -33.45 9.25
N VAL A 347 6.49 -33.67 8.71
CA VAL A 347 7.37 -32.63 8.18
C VAL A 347 7.46 -32.70 6.67
N GLY A 348 7.08 -31.62 6.01
CA GLY A 348 7.35 -31.40 4.61
C GLY A 348 6.78 -30.09 4.10
N ALA A 349 6.36 -30.03 2.83
CA ALA A 349 5.68 -28.86 2.31
C ALA A 349 4.18 -28.93 2.66
N LEU A 350 3.68 -28.02 3.49
CA LEU A 350 2.23 -27.88 3.72
C LEU A 350 1.60 -27.20 2.49
N VAL A 351 0.76 -27.92 1.77
CA VAL A 351 0.18 -27.49 0.49
C VAL A 351 -1.33 -27.51 0.47
N ALA A 352 -1.91 -26.72 -0.42
CA ALA A 352 -3.30 -26.84 -0.88
C ALA A 352 -3.30 -27.15 -2.39
N ALA A 353 -4.04 -28.18 -2.79
CA ALA A 353 -4.23 -28.52 -4.19
C ALA A 353 -5.19 -27.53 -4.87
N THR A 354 -4.91 -27.19 -6.12
CA THR A 354 -5.79 -26.37 -6.96
C THR A 354 -6.89 -27.27 -7.54
N ASP A 355 -8.15 -26.84 -7.53
CA ASP A 355 -9.31 -27.66 -7.96
C ASP A 355 -9.14 -28.29 -9.36
N ASP A 356 -8.49 -27.60 -10.28
CA ASP A 356 -8.20 -28.08 -11.66
C ASP A 356 -6.72 -28.49 -11.87
N GLY A 357 -5.99 -28.70 -10.78
CA GLY A 357 -4.55 -29.01 -10.79
C GLY A 357 -4.21 -30.49 -10.98
N PRO A 358 -3.00 -30.83 -11.45
CA PRO A 358 -2.52 -32.21 -11.58
C PRO A 358 -2.71 -33.10 -10.35
N LEU A 359 -2.43 -32.58 -9.16
CA LEU A 359 -2.58 -33.34 -7.91
C LEU A 359 -4.05 -33.61 -7.57
N ALA A 360 -4.94 -32.65 -7.80
CA ALA A 360 -6.39 -32.83 -7.63
C ALA A 360 -6.95 -33.86 -8.63
N ALA A 361 -6.42 -33.89 -9.85
CA ALA A 361 -6.77 -34.91 -10.85
C ALA A 361 -6.30 -36.32 -10.47
N ALA A 362 -5.39 -36.45 -9.51
CA ALA A 362 -4.95 -37.70 -8.91
C ALA A 362 -5.73 -38.05 -7.63
N ASP A 363 -6.91 -37.45 -7.42
CA ASP A 363 -7.81 -37.65 -6.27
C ASP A 363 -7.28 -37.12 -4.92
N ALA A 364 -6.28 -36.24 -4.91
CA ALA A 364 -5.86 -35.55 -3.69
C ALA A 364 -6.91 -34.52 -3.23
N PRO A 365 -7.04 -34.28 -1.91
CA PRO A 365 -8.04 -33.36 -1.37
C PRO A 365 -7.80 -31.90 -1.79
N THR A 366 -8.86 -31.16 -2.11
CA THR A 366 -8.79 -29.73 -2.50
C THR A 366 -9.44 -28.80 -1.47
N ASP A 367 -10.15 -29.36 -0.49
CA ASP A 367 -10.88 -28.65 0.56
C ASP A 367 -10.08 -28.40 1.83
N ARG A 368 -8.90 -29.03 1.96
CA ARG A 368 -7.99 -28.92 3.12
C ARG A 368 -6.52 -28.94 2.71
N ARG A 369 -5.67 -28.43 3.60
CA ARG A 369 -4.22 -28.49 3.44
C ARG A 369 -3.68 -29.84 3.93
N PHE A 370 -2.61 -30.30 3.31
CA PHE A 370 -1.92 -31.54 3.66
C PHE A 370 -0.41 -31.38 3.47
N VAL A 371 0.39 -32.27 4.03
CA VAL A 371 1.87 -32.19 3.94
C VAL A 371 2.34 -33.10 2.81
N VAL A 372 3.16 -32.58 1.89
CA VAL A 372 3.92 -33.37 0.91
C VAL A 372 5.29 -33.67 1.51
N ALA A 373 5.59 -34.95 1.71
CA ALA A 373 6.84 -35.41 2.33
C ALA A 373 7.87 -35.88 1.28
N GLU A 374 7.43 -36.44 0.16
CA GLU A 374 8.30 -36.96 -0.90
C GLU A 374 7.68 -36.76 -2.29
N ILE A 375 8.52 -36.50 -3.29
CA ILE A 375 8.16 -36.46 -4.71
C ILE A 375 9.17 -37.31 -5.48
N GLY A 376 8.72 -38.44 -6.03
CA GLY A 376 9.60 -39.42 -6.66
C GLY A 376 10.52 -40.05 -5.62
N ASP A 377 11.83 -39.89 -5.81
CA ASP A 377 12.85 -40.31 -4.84
C ASP A 377 13.40 -39.11 -4.02
N ALA A 378 12.76 -37.93 -4.11
CA ALA A 378 13.25 -36.69 -3.53
C ALA A 378 12.46 -36.28 -2.29
N ARG A 379 13.13 -36.28 -1.13
CA ARG A 379 12.61 -35.79 0.15
C ARG A 379 12.29 -34.29 0.10
N VAL A 380 11.11 -33.91 0.58
CA VAL A 380 10.60 -32.54 0.62
C VAL A 380 10.51 -32.04 2.06
N TYR A 381 11.45 -31.20 2.52
CA TYR A 381 11.45 -30.70 3.90
C TYR A 381 10.59 -29.45 4.09
N ASP A 382 10.63 -28.55 3.11
CA ASP A 382 9.88 -27.30 3.13
C ASP A 382 9.38 -26.93 1.73
N HIS A 383 8.59 -25.85 1.63
CA HIS A 383 8.02 -25.37 0.37
C HIS A 383 9.00 -25.14 -0.79
N ARG A 384 10.28 -24.85 -0.52
CA ARG A 384 11.32 -24.65 -1.54
C ARG A 384 11.70 -25.96 -2.23
N ASP A 385 11.58 -27.08 -1.52
CA ASP A 385 11.97 -28.39 -2.03
C ASP A 385 10.96 -28.93 -3.06
N VAL A 386 9.71 -28.49 -3.05
CA VAL A 386 8.69 -28.92 -4.02
C VAL A 386 9.13 -28.63 -5.45
N ASN A 387 9.55 -27.38 -5.72
CA ASN A 387 9.99 -27.01 -7.07
C ASN A 387 11.30 -27.70 -7.43
N ARG A 388 12.25 -27.80 -6.49
CA ARG A 388 13.55 -28.47 -6.68
C ARG A 388 13.37 -29.95 -7.03
N ALA A 389 12.45 -30.63 -6.35
CA ALA A 389 12.14 -32.03 -6.60
C ALA A 389 11.50 -32.26 -7.98
N LEU A 390 10.84 -31.24 -8.55
CA LEU A 390 10.21 -31.31 -9.87
C LEU A 390 11.16 -30.96 -11.03
N GLU A 391 12.29 -30.30 -10.77
CA GLU A 391 13.28 -29.90 -11.81
C GLU A 391 13.73 -31.04 -12.75
N PRO A 392 13.89 -32.30 -12.30
CA PRO A 392 14.30 -33.41 -13.17
C PRO A 392 13.22 -33.91 -14.14
N TYR A 393 11.97 -33.47 -13.98
CA TYR A 393 10.81 -34.01 -14.70
C TYR A 393 10.30 -33.05 -15.78
N ASP A 394 9.71 -33.61 -16.83
CA ASP A 394 9.03 -32.87 -17.89
C ASP A 394 7.50 -32.84 -17.69
N PRO A 395 6.79 -31.82 -18.20
CA PRO A 395 5.33 -31.84 -18.25
C PRO A 395 4.80 -33.10 -18.95
N GLY A 396 3.86 -33.79 -18.30
CA GLY A 396 3.29 -35.06 -18.75
C GLY A 396 3.96 -36.30 -18.15
N ASP A 397 5.09 -36.16 -17.46
CA ASP A 397 5.69 -37.26 -16.70
C ASP A 397 4.80 -37.67 -15.53
N THR A 398 4.91 -38.94 -15.12
CA THR A 398 4.20 -39.47 -13.95
C THR A 398 5.17 -39.66 -12.80
N VAL A 399 4.81 -39.14 -11.63
CA VAL A 399 5.61 -39.22 -10.40
C VAL A 399 4.75 -39.65 -9.23
N GLU A 400 5.32 -40.41 -8.30
CA GLU A 400 4.68 -40.73 -7.02
C GLU A 400 4.90 -39.57 -6.04
N VAL A 401 3.85 -39.18 -5.32
CA VAL A 401 3.89 -38.10 -4.34
C VAL A 401 3.37 -38.63 -3.03
N GLU A 402 4.24 -38.69 -2.03
CA GLU A 402 3.89 -39.16 -0.69
C GLU A 402 3.45 -37.98 0.17
N THR A 403 2.33 -38.16 0.84
CA THR A 403 1.66 -37.09 1.57
C THR A 403 1.11 -37.56 2.91
N TYR A 404 0.90 -36.61 3.82
CA TYR A 404 0.17 -36.82 5.07
C TYR A 404 -1.06 -35.92 5.03
N VAL A 405 -2.23 -36.54 5.05
CA VAL A 405 -3.52 -35.86 4.96
C VAL A 405 -4.18 -35.83 6.34
N PRO A 406 -4.59 -34.67 6.87
CA PRO A 406 -5.31 -34.61 8.14
C PRO A 406 -6.74 -35.15 7.98
N ASP A 407 -7.36 -35.55 9.09
CA ASP A 407 -8.74 -36.04 9.09
C ASP A 407 -9.77 -34.95 8.67
N GLU A 408 -11.05 -35.30 8.55
CA GLU A 408 -12.12 -34.35 8.15
C GLU A 408 -12.31 -33.21 9.16
N GLU A 409 -11.90 -33.42 10.41
CA GLU A 409 -11.87 -32.39 11.45
C GLU A 409 -10.54 -31.61 11.47
N GLY A 410 -9.61 -31.92 10.57
CA GLY A 410 -8.29 -31.30 10.41
C GLY A 410 -7.24 -31.78 11.42
N SER A 411 -7.50 -32.82 12.20
CA SER A 411 -6.54 -33.37 13.16
C SER A 411 -5.47 -34.23 12.46
N TRP A 412 -4.28 -34.22 13.05
CA TRP A 412 -3.08 -34.92 12.57
C TRP A 412 -2.76 -36.15 13.41
N ASP A 413 -3.62 -36.51 14.37
CA ASP A 413 -3.39 -37.64 15.28
C ASP A 413 -3.54 -39.00 14.59
N GLU A 414 -4.39 -39.07 13.56
CA GLU A 414 -4.64 -40.27 12.74
C GLU A 414 -4.23 -40.05 11.28
N SER A 415 -3.36 -39.06 10.98
CA SER A 415 -2.91 -38.83 9.61
C SER A 415 -2.00 -39.97 9.17
N ASP A 416 -2.49 -40.79 8.24
CA ASP A 416 -1.72 -41.84 7.58
C ASP A 416 -1.02 -41.30 6.33
N GLU A 417 0.05 -41.98 5.94
CA GLU A 417 0.76 -41.70 4.69
C GLU A 417 -0.08 -42.15 3.50
N GLU A 418 -0.34 -41.23 2.57
CA GLU A 418 -1.07 -41.46 1.33
C GLU A 418 -0.16 -41.14 0.12
N THR A 419 -0.05 -42.09 -0.80
CA THR A 419 0.72 -41.94 -2.03
C THR A 419 -0.21 -41.68 -3.21
N PHE A 420 0.02 -40.58 -3.92
CA PHE A 420 -0.69 -40.23 -5.14
C PHE A 420 0.22 -40.42 -6.37
N THR A 421 -0.28 -41.10 -7.40
CA THR A 421 0.40 -41.19 -8.69
C THR A 421 -0.06 -40.05 -9.59
N VAL A 422 0.79 -39.05 -9.79
CA VAL A 422 0.41 -37.77 -10.40
C VAL A 422 1.02 -37.63 -11.78
N THR A 423 0.22 -37.29 -12.79
CA THR A 423 0.72 -36.86 -14.10
C THR A 423 0.96 -35.35 -14.08
N LEU A 424 2.21 -34.92 -14.14
CA LEU A 424 2.61 -33.53 -13.99
C LEU A 424 2.05 -32.66 -15.12
N GLY A 425 1.58 -31.47 -14.76
CA GLY A 425 1.11 -30.45 -15.70
C GLY A 425 2.24 -29.55 -16.20
N GLU A 426 1.90 -28.60 -17.06
CA GLU A 426 2.79 -27.49 -17.43
C GLU A 426 2.46 -26.27 -16.57
N ASN A 427 3.48 -25.66 -15.96
CA ASN A 427 3.29 -24.46 -15.15
C ASN A 427 2.87 -23.26 -16.05
N PRO A 428 1.71 -22.63 -15.81
CA PRO A 428 1.19 -21.57 -16.69
C PRO A 428 2.02 -20.29 -16.69
N ASP A 429 2.78 -20.03 -15.62
CA ASP A 429 3.51 -18.77 -15.44
C ASP A 429 5.00 -18.89 -15.78
N ARG A 430 5.61 -20.06 -15.54
CA ARG A 430 7.06 -20.27 -15.65
C ARG A 430 7.48 -21.34 -16.66
N GLY A 431 6.53 -22.15 -17.16
CA GLY A 431 6.84 -23.39 -17.88
C GLY A 431 7.46 -24.45 -16.97
N GLY A 432 7.68 -25.66 -17.50
CA GLY A 432 8.22 -26.80 -16.73
C GLY A 432 7.16 -27.59 -15.96
N ALA A 433 7.58 -28.70 -15.35
CA ALA A 433 6.70 -29.61 -14.65
C ALA A 433 6.01 -28.95 -13.44
N PHE A 434 4.73 -29.30 -13.23
CA PHE A 434 3.87 -28.64 -12.27
C PHE A 434 2.95 -29.61 -11.54
N LEU A 435 2.86 -29.48 -10.22
CA LEU A 435 2.02 -30.33 -9.38
C LEU A 435 0.60 -29.77 -9.16
N GLY A 436 0.36 -28.48 -9.41
CA GLY A 436 -0.96 -27.89 -9.15
C GLY A 436 -1.20 -27.48 -7.71
N VAL A 437 -0.16 -27.14 -6.96
CA VAL A 437 -0.26 -26.83 -5.53
C VAL A 437 0.17 -25.41 -5.19
N SER A 438 -0.40 -24.88 -4.11
CA SER A 438 0.11 -23.70 -3.42
C SER A 438 0.68 -24.11 -2.06
N SER A 439 1.90 -23.68 -1.74
CA SER A 439 2.61 -24.10 -0.53
C SER A 439 2.65 -22.97 0.51
N ALA A 440 2.41 -23.31 1.77
CA ALA A 440 2.76 -22.45 2.91
C ALA A 440 4.28 -22.38 3.09
N ARG A 441 4.81 -21.24 3.55
CA ARG A 441 6.24 -21.09 3.84
C ARG A 441 6.67 -21.95 5.03
N GLY A 442 7.92 -22.40 4.99
CA GLY A 442 8.56 -23.14 6.08
C GLY A 442 8.25 -24.64 6.12
N PHE A 443 8.62 -25.28 7.23
CA PHE A 443 8.48 -26.71 7.48
C PHE A 443 7.05 -27.01 7.95
N SER A 444 6.24 -27.63 7.11
CA SER A 444 4.80 -27.86 7.34
C SER A 444 4.04 -26.61 7.78
N GLY A 445 4.37 -25.44 7.21
CA GLY A 445 3.73 -24.17 7.58
C GLY A 445 4.33 -23.46 8.80
N VAL A 446 5.45 -23.95 9.33
CA VAL A 446 6.26 -23.30 10.37
C VAL A 446 7.46 -22.63 9.69
N ALA A 447 7.42 -21.31 9.53
CA ALA A 447 8.58 -20.55 9.09
C ALA A 447 9.42 -20.16 10.30
N VAL A 448 10.71 -20.46 10.24
CA VAL A 448 11.70 -20.11 11.26
C VAL A 448 12.75 -19.18 10.65
N ASP A 449 13.33 -18.32 11.49
CA ASP A 449 14.45 -17.46 11.11
C ASP A 449 15.48 -17.45 12.25
N SER A 450 16.71 -17.85 11.95
CA SER A 450 17.80 -17.95 12.92
C SER A 450 18.41 -16.62 13.34
N VAL A 451 18.17 -15.56 12.57
CA VAL A 451 18.63 -14.19 12.84
C VAL A 451 17.48 -13.32 13.34
N GLY A 452 16.28 -13.49 12.79
CA GLY A 452 15.05 -12.78 13.15
C GLY A 452 14.94 -11.36 12.56
N VAL A 453 15.45 -11.17 11.35
CA VAL A 453 15.35 -9.90 10.61
C VAL A 453 14.19 -9.96 9.62
N ARG A 454 13.37 -8.90 9.58
CA ARG A 454 12.36 -8.69 8.53
C ARG A 454 12.96 -7.85 7.41
N SER A 455 13.15 -8.48 6.25
CA SER A 455 13.74 -7.86 5.07
C SER A 455 12.82 -6.79 4.44
N TYR A 456 13.31 -5.56 4.30
CA TYR A 456 12.59 -4.49 3.61
C TYR A 456 12.74 -4.64 2.09
N PRO A 457 11.64 -4.69 1.30
CA PRO A 457 11.72 -4.90 -0.15
C PRO A 457 12.04 -3.58 -0.88
N ALA A 458 13.26 -3.07 -0.67
CA ALA A 458 13.71 -1.78 -1.19
C ALA A 458 13.58 -1.67 -2.72
N ASP A 459 13.97 -2.74 -3.42
CA ASP A 459 13.90 -2.88 -4.88
C ASP A 459 12.47 -2.78 -5.41
N THR A 460 11.53 -3.49 -4.77
CA THR A 460 10.10 -3.45 -5.13
C THR A 460 9.54 -2.05 -5.00
N PHE A 461 9.80 -1.36 -3.88
CA PHE A 461 9.29 0.00 -3.68
C PHE A 461 9.92 1.01 -4.64
N LEU A 462 11.22 0.90 -4.91
CA LEU A 462 11.87 1.76 -5.90
C LEU A 462 11.32 1.50 -7.31
N SER A 463 11.10 0.23 -7.66
CA SER A 463 10.52 -0.17 -8.94
C SER A 463 9.10 0.39 -9.11
N VAL A 464 8.27 0.38 -8.07
CA VAL A 464 6.94 1.04 -8.11
C VAL A 464 7.08 2.56 -8.22
N LEU A 465 7.95 3.18 -7.40
CA LEU A 465 8.16 4.63 -7.37
C LEU A 465 8.59 5.18 -8.73
N THR A 466 9.43 4.42 -9.43
CA THR A 466 10.05 4.80 -10.71
C THR A 466 9.31 4.25 -11.93
N GLY A 467 8.22 3.51 -11.72
CA GLY A 467 7.37 2.99 -12.79
C GLY A 467 7.91 1.75 -13.51
N GLY A 468 8.94 1.10 -12.95
CA GLY A 468 9.51 -0.15 -13.45
C GLY A 468 8.77 -1.41 -13.00
N PHE A 469 7.81 -1.30 -12.08
CA PHE A 469 7.12 -2.47 -11.51
C PHE A 469 6.23 -3.22 -12.51
N VAL A 470 5.65 -2.49 -13.47
CA VAL A 470 4.78 -3.05 -14.51
C VAL A 470 4.96 -2.31 -15.83
N ASP A 471 4.87 -3.02 -16.95
CA ASP A 471 4.95 -2.48 -18.32
C ASP A 471 3.66 -1.73 -18.74
N SER A 472 3.07 -0.96 -17.84
CA SER A 472 1.91 -0.12 -18.10
C SER A 472 1.96 1.12 -17.22
N PRO A 473 2.09 2.34 -17.79
CA PRO A 473 2.12 3.56 -17.00
C PRO A 473 0.81 3.78 -16.22
N PHE A 474 -0.31 3.23 -16.71
CA PHE A 474 -1.59 3.29 -16.02
C PHE A 474 -1.58 2.40 -14.77
N LEU A 475 -1.12 1.15 -14.89
CA LEU A 475 -1.01 0.27 -13.73
C LEU A 475 0.10 0.73 -12.78
N GLY A 476 1.20 1.28 -13.29
CA GLY A 476 2.25 1.91 -12.46
C GLY A 476 1.71 3.07 -11.62
N ALA A 477 0.85 3.92 -12.20
CA ALA A 477 0.16 4.98 -11.45
C ALA A 477 -0.80 4.43 -10.38
N PHE A 478 -1.43 3.27 -10.62
CA PHE A 478 -2.22 2.58 -9.60
C PHE A 478 -1.34 2.07 -8.45
N PHE A 479 -0.20 1.45 -8.74
CA PHE A 479 0.73 0.99 -7.70
C PHE A 479 1.33 2.15 -6.90
N LEU A 480 1.65 3.28 -7.53
CA LEU A 480 2.03 4.52 -6.84
C LEU A 480 0.94 5.02 -5.86
N LEU A 481 -0.33 4.88 -6.22
CA LEU A 481 -1.45 5.31 -5.38
C LEU A 481 -1.57 4.45 -4.11
N VAL A 482 -1.32 3.14 -4.23
CA VAL A 482 -1.40 2.23 -3.08
C VAL A 482 -0.10 2.14 -2.28
N LEU A 483 1.00 2.70 -2.79
CA LEU A 483 2.35 2.59 -2.21
C LEU A 483 2.44 2.98 -0.70
N PRO A 484 1.79 4.04 -0.20
CA PRO A 484 1.79 4.34 1.25
C PRO A 484 1.01 3.37 2.12
N LEU A 485 0.22 2.48 1.52
CA LEU A 485 -0.67 1.51 2.16
C LEU A 485 -0.52 0.14 1.51
N PHE A 486 0.65 -0.14 0.93
CA PHE A 486 0.92 -1.30 0.09
C PHE A 486 0.64 -2.62 0.82
N SER A 487 0.95 -2.68 2.12
CA SER A 487 0.74 -3.88 2.93
C SER A 487 -0.74 -4.29 3.06
N LEU A 488 -1.67 -3.34 2.92
CA LEU A 488 -3.11 -3.62 2.98
C LEU A 488 -3.63 -4.41 1.77
N PHE A 489 -2.87 -4.45 0.67
CA PHE A 489 -3.29 -5.12 -0.56
C PHE A 489 -2.87 -6.59 -0.63
N GLY A 490 -2.32 -7.15 0.46
CA GLY A 490 -2.10 -8.59 0.59
C GLY A 490 -1.07 -9.18 -0.37
N ALA A 491 -0.18 -8.35 -0.93
CA ALA A 491 0.84 -8.77 -1.91
C ALA A 491 2.02 -9.55 -1.30
N GLY A 492 1.88 -10.08 -0.08
CA GLY A 492 2.97 -10.76 0.65
C GLY A 492 4.11 -9.82 1.08
N VAL A 493 3.83 -8.51 1.18
CA VAL A 493 4.76 -7.47 1.62
C VAL A 493 4.20 -6.81 2.87
N ASP A 494 4.93 -6.88 3.98
CA ASP A 494 4.50 -6.38 5.29
C ASP A 494 4.87 -4.91 5.54
N PHE A 495 5.28 -4.21 4.48
CA PHE A 495 5.82 -2.85 4.57
C PHE A 495 5.03 -1.88 3.70
N ASN A 496 5.13 -0.61 4.09
CA ASN A 496 4.58 0.53 3.35
C ASN A 496 5.71 1.46 2.94
N PHE A 497 5.47 2.26 1.91
CA PHE A 497 6.39 3.32 1.51
C PHE A 497 5.65 4.66 1.51
N ALA A 498 5.86 5.44 2.58
CA ALA A 498 5.33 6.78 2.74
C ALA A 498 6.26 7.87 2.16
N GLY A 499 7.35 7.47 1.50
CA GLY A 499 8.47 8.32 1.12
C GLY A 499 9.79 7.81 1.71
N PHE A 500 10.86 8.51 1.40
CA PHE A 500 12.17 8.34 2.02
C PHE A 500 12.15 9.01 3.40
N VAL A 501 12.20 8.19 4.45
CA VAL A 501 12.17 8.58 5.87
C VAL A 501 13.38 8.01 6.57
N SER A 502 13.66 8.40 7.81
CA SER A 502 14.84 7.90 8.53
C SER A 502 14.93 6.37 8.58
N ALA A 503 13.78 5.69 8.65
CA ALA A 503 13.68 4.23 8.75
C ALA A 503 14.02 3.47 7.45
N ASN A 504 14.07 4.14 6.29
CA ASN A 504 14.34 3.46 5.00
C ASN A 504 15.30 4.22 4.08
N ALA A 505 15.66 5.46 4.39
CA ALA A 505 16.53 6.28 3.55
C ALA A 505 17.90 5.63 3.35
N ASN A 506 18.40 4.93 4.37
CA ASN A 506 19.66 4.17 4.29
C ASN A 506 19.57 2.93 3.38
N PHE A 507 18.45 2.63 2.73
CA PHE A 507 18.38 1.54 1.74
C PHE A 507 18.60 2.04 0.32
N TYR A 508 18.78 3.34 0.15
CA TYR A 508 18.84 3.99 -1.15
C TYR A 508 20.01 4.94 -1.22
N GLU A 509 20.61 5.03 -2.40
CA GLU A 509 21.65 5.99 -2.72
C GLU A 509 21.19 6.90 -3.85
N VAL A 510 21.65 8.15 -3.80
CA VAL A 510 21.31 9.15 -4.82
C VAL A 510 22.53 9.46 -5.68
N SER A 511 22.35 9.36 -6.99
CA SER A 511 23.37 9.66 -7.98
C SER A 511 22.91 10.72 -8.99
N GLY A 512 23.81 11.09 -9.91
CA GLY A 512 23.52 12.03 -10.98
C GLY A 512 23.20 13.45 -10.51
N ILE A 513 22.25 14.11 -11.18
CA ILE A 513 21.93 15.53 -10.93
C ILE A 513 21.25 15.75 -9.58
N LEU A 514 20.52 14.76 -9.06
CA LEU A 514 19.92 14.84 -7.72
C LEU A 514 20.99 14.71 -6.63
N GLY A 515 22.01 13.87 -6.85
CA GLY A 515 23.11 13.67 -5.89
C GLY A 515 23.93 14.93 -5.60
N VAL A 516 23.95 15.91 -6.52
CA VAL A 516 24.68 17.19 -6.33
C VAL A 516 24.18 17.98 -5.11
N ALA A 517 22.90 17.82 -4.74
CA ALA A 517 22.31 18.49 -3.59
C ALA A 517 22.53 17.74 -2.25
N GLY A 518 23.08 16.54 -2.29
CA GLY A 518 23.14 15.59 -1.18
C GLY A 518 21.83 14.81 -1.00
N GLU A 519 21.95 13.62 -0.42
CA GLU A 519 20.82 12.68 -0.24
C GLU A 519 19.64 13.27 0.53
N PRO A 520 19.81 13.99 1.67
CA PRO A 520 18.67 14.51 2.41
C PRO A 520 17.82 15.48 1.59
N VAL A 521 18.46 16.32 0.75
CA VAL A 521 17.76 17.27 -0.10
C VAL A 521 17.12 16.56 -1.29
N ALA A 522 17.80 15.58 -1.87
CA ALA A 522 17.24 14.78 -2.96
C ALA A 522 15.99 14.00 -2.53
N PHE A 523 16.05 13.30 -1.41
CA PHE A 523 14.92 12.57 -0.84
C PHE A 523 13.75 13.50 -0.50
N LEU A 524 14.02 14.67 0.10
CA LEU A 524 12.98 15.69 0.32
C LEU A 524 12.30 16.11 -0.99
N LEU A 525 13.08 16.39 -2.05
CA LEU A 525 12.52 16.79 -3.34
C LEU A 525 11.65 15.68 -3.96
N VAL A 526 12.11 14.42 -3.88
CA VAL A 526 11.35 13.29 -4.40
C VAL A 526 10.09 13.05 -3.59
N ASN A 527 10.15 13.13 -2.26
CA ASN A 527 8.97 13.06 -1.39
C ASN A 527 7.96 14.16 -1.73
N VAL A 528 8.39 15.40 -1.97
CA VAL A 528 7.50 16.50 -2.39
C VAL A 528 6.85 16.20 -3.74
N ILE A 529 7.60 15.68 -4.72
CA ILE A 529 7.06 15.29 -6.03
C ILE A 529 6.02 14.16 -5.85
N PHE A 530 6.38 13.12 -5.11
CA PHE A 530 5.52 11.97 -4.81
C PHE A 530 4.22 12.40 -4.16
N TRP A 531 4.27 13.11 -3.03
CA TRP A 531 3.09 13.57 -2.32
C TRP A 531 2.29 14.60 -3.10
N THR A 532 2.94 15.45 -3.91
CA THR A 532 2.21 16.35 -4.82
C THR A 532 1.39 15.55 -5.83
N GLY A 533 1.98 14.56 -6.50
CA GLY A 533 1.28 13.72 -7.46
C GLY A 533 0.15 12.92 -6.81
N TRP A 534 0.45 12.28 -5.68
CA TRP A 534 -0.46 11.43 -4.91
C TRP A 534 -1.67 12.21 -4.38
N ILE A 535 -1.45 13.35 -3.74
CA ILE A 535 -2.55 14.19 -3.21
C ILE A 535 -3.37 14.79 -4.36
N ASN A 536 -2.74 15.25 -5.44
CA ASN A 536 -3.49 15.78 -6.59
C ASN A 536 -4.35 14.69 -7.25
N LEU A 537 -3.86 13.45 -7.33
CA LEU A 537 -4.63 12.34 -7.89
C LEU A 537 -5.86 12.04 -7.03
N ASN A 538 -5.67 11.97 -5.70
CA ASN A 538 -6.76 11.77 -4.76
C ASN A 538 -7.77 12.92 -4.78
N LEU A 539 -7.32 14.19 -4.85
CA LEU A 539 -8.20 15.35 -4.99
C LEU A 539 -9.00 15.29 -6.29
N ALA A 540 -8.39 14.86 -7.40
CA ALA A 540 -9.10 14.68 -8.67
C ALA A 540 -10.16 13.57 -8.57
N PHE A 541 -9.80 12.42 -8.01
CA PHE A 541 -10.72 11.28 -7.85
C PHE A 541 -11.89 11.63 -6.92
N PHE A 542 -11.61 12.23 -5.77
CA PHE A 542 -12.63 12.64 -4.81
C PHE A 542 -13.60 13.66 -5.43
N ASN A 543 -13.08 14.64 -6.17
CA ASN A 543 -13.92 15.61 -6.87
C ASN A 543 -14.67 15.03 -8.10
N CYS A 544 -14.33 13.83 -8.57
CA CYS A 544 -15.12 13.12 -9.57
C CYS A 544 -16.34 12.40 -8.99
N ILE A 545 -16.43 12.22 -7.65
CA ILE A 545 -17.57 11.56 -7.02
C ILE A 545 -18.85 12.34 -7.36
N PRO A 546 -19.90 11.69 -7.92
CA PRO A 546 -21.12 12.37 -8.37
C PRO A 546 -22.06 12.73 -7.21
N ALA A 547 -21.57 13.51 -6.25
CA ALA A 547 -22.30 13.95 -5.06
C ALA A 547 -22.04 15.43 -4.76
N PHE A 548 -23.07 16.14 -4.28
CA PHE A 548 -22.92 17.52 -3.80
C PHE A 548 -22.37 17.48 -2.35
N PRO A 549 -21.41 18.35 -1.95
CA PRO A 549 -20.98 19.60 -2.60
C PRO A 549 -19.78 19.51 -3.55
N LEU A 550 -19.39 18.32 -4.00
CA LEU A 550 -18.20 18.12 -4.85
C LEU A 550 -18.44 18.58 -6.30
N ASP A 551 -17.36 18.87 -7.03
CA ASP A 551 -17.40 19.24 -8.45
C ASP A 551 -18.17 18.23 -9.29
N GLY A 552 -18.01 16.93 -9.01
CA GLY A 552 -18.68 15.84 -9.69
C GLY A 552 -20.21 15.97 -9.63
N GLY A 553 -20.77 16.47 -8.54
CA GLY A 553 -22.20 16.80 -8.44
C GLY A 553 -22.61 17.96 -9.38
N HIS A 554 -21.78 18.99 -9.51
CA HIS A 554 -22.00 20.10 -10.44
C HIS A 554 -21.88 19.68 -11.90
N ILE A 555 -20.86 18.87 -12.22
CA ILE A 555 -20.63 18.29 -13.54
C ILE A 555 -21.80 17.37 -13.90
N LEU A 556 -22.23 16.47 -13.00
CA LEU A 556 -23.38 15.58 -13.20
C LEU A 556 -24.65 16.38 -13.50
N ARG A 557 -24.92 17.43 -12.73
CA ARG A 557 -26.09 18.29 -12.95
C ARG A 557 -26.01 18.99 -14.30
N ALA A 558 -24.87 19.58 -14.64
CA ALA A 558 -24.70 20.31 -15.89
C ALA A 558 -24.79 19.38 -17.12
N SER A 559 -24.19 18.18 -17.05
CA SER A 559 -24.24 17.18 -18.11
C SER A 559 -25.66 16.60 -18.28
N THR A 560 -26.33 16.27 -17.17
CA THR A 560 -27.73 15.81 -17.17
C THR A 560 -28.65 16.88 -17.75
N GLU A 561 -28.51 18.15 -17.35
CA GLU A 561 -29.30 19.26 -17.91
C GLU A 561 -29.07 19.38 -19.42
N ALA A 562 -27.82 19.25 -19.88
CA ALA A 562 -27.49 19.31 -21.30
C ALA A 562 -28.17 18.18 -22.11
N VAL A 563 -28.21 16.96 -21.58
CA VAL A 563 -28.88 15.81 -22.20
C VAL A 563 -30.40 15.97 -22.15
N VAL A 564 -30.97 16.18 -20.96
CA VAL A 564 -32.42 16.29 -20.73
C VAL A 564 -33.01 17.47 -21.51
N SER A 565 -32.26 18.55 -21.70
CA SER A 565 -32.73 19.70 -22.47
C SER A 565 -33.06 19.38 -23.93
N ARG A 566 -32.48 18.32 -24.49
CA ARG A 566 -32.72 17.86 -25.87
C ARG A 566 -33.95 16.96 -25.99
N LEU A 567 -34.52 16.49 -24.87
CA LEU A 567 -35.67 15.59 -24.87
C LEU A 567 -36.98 16.37 -25.12
N PRO A 568 -37.97 15.77 -25.80
CA PRO A 568 -39.28 16.38 -26.04
C PRO A 568 -40.22 16.17 -24.83
N ILE A 569 -39.81 16.65 -23.65
CA ILE A 569 -40.59 16.57 -22.41
C ILE A 569 -40.78 17.96 -21.80
N GLU A 570 -41.90 18.20 -21.11
CA GLU A 570 -42.17 19.49 -20.46
C GLU A 570 -41.47 19.60 -19.09
N SER A 571 -41.33 18.47 -18.38
CA SER A 571 -40.80 18.36 -17.02
C SER A 571 -39.26 18.28 -16.91
N LYS A 572 -38.53 18.96 -17.82
CA LYS A 572 -37.05 18.91 -17.90
C LYS A 572 -36.34 19.23 -16.58
N PRO A 573 -36.72 20.28 -15.83
CA PRO A 573 -36.04 20.62 -14.57
C PRO A 573 -36.30 19.57 -13.48
N GLN A 574 -37.51 19.00 -13.43
CA GLN A 574 -37.87 17.96 -12.46
C GLN A 574 -37.11 16.67 -12.74
N LEU A 575 -37.03 16.25 -14.02
CA LEU A 575 -36.27 15.06 -14.40
C LEU A 575 -34.77 15.21 -14.09
N THR A 576 -34.18 16.36 -14.41
CA THR A 576 -32.77 16.63 -14.10
C THR A 576 -32.52 16.52 -12.60
N ARG A 577 -33.37 17.14 -11.79
CA ARG A 577 -33.27 17.08 -10.32
C ARG A 577 -33.42 15.64 -9.82
N ALA A 578 -34.43 14.91 -10.29
CA ALA A 578 -34.66 13.52 -9.90
C ALA A 578 -33.42 12.64 -10.16
N ILE A 579 -32.87 12.67 -11.37
CA ILE A 579 -31.67 11.90 -11.74
C ILE A 579 -30.49 12.26 -10.83
N THR A 580 -30.18 13.57 -10.69
CA THR A 580 -29.04 14.02 -9.88
C THR A 580 -29.18 13.66 -8.40
N THR A 581 -30.40 13.75 -7.85
CA THR A 581 -30.67 13.42 -6.45
C THR A 581 -30.63 11.91 -6.23
N SER A 582 -31.17 11.11 -7.14
CA SER A 582 -31.11 9.65 -7.05
C SER A 582 -29.66 9.15 -7.06
N ILE A 583 -28.84 9.61 -8.02
CA ILE A 583 -27.42 9.24 -8.09
C ILE A 583 -26.68 9.67 -6.81
N GLY A 584 -26.87 10.92 -6.36
CA GLY A 584 -26.23 11.41 -5.14
C GLY A 584 -26.64 10.65 -3.89
N LEU A 585 -27.91 10.24 -3.77
CA LEU A 585 -28.40 9.44 -2.64
C LEU A 585 -27.85 8.01 -2.68
N THR A 586 -27.82 7.39 -3.86
CA THR A 586 -27.20 6.07 -4.05
C THR A 586 -25.71 6.11 -3.67
N MET A 587 -24.98 7.14 -4.08
CA MET A 587 -23.60 7.35 -3.69
C MET A 587 -23.41 7.50 -2.18
N LEU A 588 -24.25 8.30 -1.54
CA LEU A 588 -24.21 8.47 -0.09
C LEU A 588 -24.44 7.14 0.63
N LEU A 589 -25.43 6.37 0.19
CA LEU A 589 -25.73 5.07 0.77
C LEU A 589 -24.57 4.09 0.57
N ALA A 590 -23.99 4.04 -0.63
CA ALA A 590 -22.84 3.19 -0.93
C ALA A 590 -21.63 3.51 -0.04
N LEU A 591 -21.33 4.80 0.18
CA LEU A 591 -20.26 5.22 1.08
C LEU A 591 -20.54 4.88 2.55
N LEU A 592 -21.79 4.97 3.01
CA LEU A 592 -22.17 4.56 4.36
C LEU A 592 -22.01 3.06 4.57
N VAL A 593 -22.41 2.25 3.58
CA VAL A 593 -22.18 0.79 3.60
C VAL A 593 -20.68 0.49 3.57
N MET A 594 -19.91 1.20 2.76
CA MET A 594 -18.46 0.99 2.72
C MET A 594 -17.78 1.29 4.06
N LEU A 595 -18.20 2.35 4.75
CA LEU A 595 -17.58 2.77 6.01
C LEU A 595 -18.06 1.99 7.23
N PHE A 596 -19.35 1.68 7.31
CA PHE A 596 -19.98 1.08 8.49
C PHE A 596 -20.47 -0.34 8.27
N GLY A 597 -20.66 -0.77 7.01
CA GLY A 597 -21.16 -2.09 6.66
C GLY A 597 -20.35 -3.20 7.29
N PRO A 598 -19.01 -3.21 7.19
CA PRO A 598 -18.23 -4.27 7.82
C PRO A 598 -18.47 -4.35 9.34
N GLN A 599 -18.41 -3.23 10.07
CA GLN A 599 -18.64 -3.19 11.52
C GLN A 599 -20.06 -3.56 11.97
N LEU A 600 -21.05 -3.41 11.08
CA LEU A 600 -22.45 -3.68 11.39
C LEU A 600 -22.90 -5.08 10.98
N LEU A 601 -22.12 -5.76 10.13
CA LEU A 601 -22.46 -7.04 9.51
C LEU A 601 -21.55 -8.19 9.96
N THR A 602 -20.38 -7.89 10.52
CA THR A 602 -19.56 -8.81 11.32
C THR A 602 -19.97 -8.71 12.79
#